data_AF-A0A1F3ZUM4-F1
#
_entry.id   AF-A0A1F3ZUM4-F1
#
_cell.length_a   1.000
_cell.length_b   1.000
_cell.length_c   1.000
_cell.angle_alpha   90.00
_cell.angle_beta   90.00
_cell.angle_gamma   90.00
#
_symmetry.space_group_name_H-M   'P 1'
#
loop_
_entity.id
_entity.type
_entity.pdbx_description
1 polymer ?
#
loop_
_entity_poly.entity_id
_entity_poly.type
_entity_poly.pdbx_seq_one_letter_code
_entity_poly.pdbx_strand_id
1 'polypeptide(L)' 'MHHVNDQCSITPYAGVQPLLQGLTGAPKLEGMTIKGGSTPSGNPCQALHYHGFIGIEGAVVARMAHWIKFGFREKP' A
#
# COMPACT_ATOMS: atom_id res chain seq x y z
N MET A 1 -3.55 0.28 1.17
CA MET A 1 -2.18 -0.23 0.93
C MET A 1 -1.40 0.84 0.20
N HIS A 2 -0.19 1.17 0.65
CA HIS A 2 0.59 2.25 0.06
C HIS A 2 2.08 2.08 0.32
N HIS A 3 2.93 2.56 -0.58
CA HIS A 3 4.38 2.49 -0.41
C HIS A 3 4.90 3.68 0.42
N VAL A 4 5.81 3.44 1.37
CA VAL A 4 6.33 4.51 2.25
C VAL A 4 7.09 5.60 1.47
N ASN A 5 7.70 5.20 0.36
CA ASN A 5 8.43 6.09 -0.56
C ASN A 5 7.61 6.45 -1.81
N ASP A 6 6.28 6.35 -1.78
CA ASP A 6 5.47 6.83 -2.92
C ASP A 6 5.73 8.32 -3.12
N GLN A 7 6.15 8.68 -4.34
CA GLN A 7 6.48 10.04 -4.75
C GLN A 7 5.41 10.62 -5.71
N CYS A 8 4.28 9.94 -5.89
CA CYS A 8 3.16 10.47 -6.65
C CYS A 8 2.53 11.66 -5.91
N SER A 9 2.44 12.81 -6.58
CA SER A 9 1.89 14.05 -6.00
C SER A 9 0.37 13.99 -5.78
N ILE A 10 -0.32 13.07 -6.45
CA ILE A 10 -1.78 12.91 -6.38
C ILE A 10 -2.17 12.12 -5.13
N THR A 11 -1.38 11.11 -4.75
CA THR A 11 -1.67 10.22 -3.62
C THR A 11 -0.44 10.09 -2.73
N PRO A 12 -0.06 11.13 -1.97
CA PRO A 12 1.10 11.06 -1.10
C PRO A 12 0.87 10.11 0.08
N TYR A 13 1.91 9.39 0.52
CA TYR A 13 1.83 8.47 1.67
C TYR A 13 1.33 9.14 2.96
N ALA A 14 1.63 10.44 3.15
CA ALA A 14 1.14 11.21 4.29
C ALA A 14 -0.40 11.26 4.39
N GLY A 15 -1.12 11.11 3.27
CA GLY A 15 -2.58 11.06 3.23
C GLY A 15 -3.19 9.77 3.77
N VAL A 16 -2.39 8.71 3.97
CA VAL A 16 -2.90 7.40 4.43
C VAL A 16 -3.49 7.49 5.84
N GLN A 17 -2.80 8.13 6.79
CA GLN A 17 -3.28 8.18 8.19
C GLN A 17 -4.60 8.97 8.33
N PRO A 18 -4.73 10.19 7.78
CA PRO A 18 -6.00 10.91 7.79
C PRO A 18 -7.15 10.14 7.11
N LEU A 19 -6.86 9.44 6.02
CA LEU A 19 -7.86 8.60 5.35
C LEU A 19 -8.38 7.49 6.28
N LEU A 20 -7.48 6.78 6.95
CA LEU A 20 -7.86 5.72 7.90
C LEU A 20 -8.71 6.28 9.05
N GLN A 21 -8.33 7.44 9.59
CA GLN A 21 -9.08 8.12 10.65
C GLN A 21 -10.49 8.53 10.20
N GLY A 22 -10.66 8.90 8.93
CA GLY A 22 -11.94 9.29 8.35
C GLY A 22 -12.89 8.13 8.04
N LEU A 23 -12.38 6.90 7.94
CA LEU A 23 -13.17 5.70 7.60
C LEU A 23 -13.86 5.08 8.82
N THR A 24 -14.58 5.91 9.59
CA THR A 24 -15.21 5.54 10.87
C THR A 24 -16.32 4.50 10.75
N GLY A 25 -16.94 4.38 9.57
CA GLY A 25 -17.99 3.40 9.28
C GLY A 25 -17.48 2.04 8.78
N ALA A 26 -16.18 1.85 8.59
CA ALA A 26 -15.64 0.62 8.02
C ALA A 26 -15.52 -0.49 9.08
N PRO A 27 -16.25 -1.62 8.97
CA PRO A 27 -16.19 -2.70 9.96
C PRO A 27 -14.87 -3.48 9.92
N LYS A 28 -14.11 -3.36 8.84
CA LYS A 28 -12.76 -3.90 8.67
C LYS A 28 -11.92 -2.85 7.95
N LEU A 29 -10.86 -2.39 8.60
CA LEU A 29 -9.99 -1.35 8.09
C LEU A 29 -8.55 -1.66 8.48
N GLU A 30 -7.63 -1.56 7.52
CA GLU A 30 -6.20 -1.74 7.81
C GLU A 30 -5.33 -0.86 6.91
N GLY A 31 -4.39 -0.15 7.54
CA GLY A 31 -3.34 0.61 6.89
C GLY A 31 -2.13 -0.24 6.53
N MET A 32 -2.10 -0.85 5.35
CA MET A 32 -0.91 -1.60 4.91
C MET A 32 0.17 -0.69 4.32
N THR A 33 1.24 -0.47 5.07
CA THR A 33 2.48 0.17 4.57
C THR A 33 3.40 -0.85 3.93
N ILE A 34 3.90 -0.50 2.74
CA ILE A 34 4.87 -1.29 1.96
C ILE A 34 6.22 -0.58 1.97
N LYS A 35 7.29 -1.38 2.02
CA LYS A 35 8.69 -0.96 1.92
C LYS A 35 9.43 -1.91 0.98
N GLY A 36 10.56 -1.46 0.44
CA GLY A 36 11.40 -2.26 -0.46
C GLY A 36 11.11 -1.93 -1.92
N GLY A 37 11.21 -2.95 -2.78
CA GLY A 37 11.16 -2.78 -4.23
C GLY A 37 12.54 -2.65 -4.88
N SER A 38 12.54 -2.60 -6.20
CA SER A 38 13.73 -2.36 -7.01
C SER A 38 14.01 -0.86 -7.18
N THR A 39 15.11 -0.54 -7.88
CA THR A 39 15.40 0.85 -8.26
C THR A 39 14.30 1.38 -9.17
N PRO A 40 13.59 2.46 -8.77
CA PRO A 40 12.48 3.00 -9.54
C PRO A 40 12.98 3.73 -10.79
N SER A 41 12.13 3.83 -11.80
CA SER A 41 12.38 4.63 -13.01
C SER A 41 11.11 5.28 -13.55
N GLY A 42 11.28 6.32 -14.36
CA GLY A 42 10.16 7.00 -15.02
C GLY A 42 9.31 7.86 -14.08
N ASN A 43 8.03 8.00 -14.43
CA ASN A 43 7.10 8.88 -13.73
C ASN A 43 6.75 8.32 -12.34
N PRO A 44 6.84 9.12 -11.26
CA PRO A 44 6.53 8.70 -9.90
C PRO A 44 5.15 8.07 -9.66
N CYS A 45 4.15 8.43 -10.48
CA CYS A 45 2.79 7.91 -10.38
C CYS A 45 2.54 6.64 -11.22
N GLN A 46 3.55 6.13 -11.94
CA GLN A 46 3.38 5.02 -12.87
C GLN A 46 3.96 3.71 -12.34
N ALA A 47 3.70 2.62 -13.07
CA ALA A 47 3.98 1.25 -12.64
C ALA A 47 5.46 0.98 -12.29
N LEU A 48 6.41 1.61 -12.98
CA LEU A 48 7.84 1.38 -12.79
C LEU A 48 8.46 2.20 -11.65
N HIS A 49 7.63 2.78 -10.79
CA HIS A 49 8.04 3.54 -9.62
C HIS A 49 7.50 2.92 -8.33
N TYR A 50 7.85 3.47 -7.17
CA TYR A 50 7.32 3.04 -5.87
C TYR A 50 5.79 3.04 -5.78
N HIS A 51 5.11 3.94 -6.51
CA HIS A 51 3.65 3.94 -6.63
C HIS A 51 3.11 2.63 -7.20
N GLY A 52 3.82 2.08 -8.19
CA GLY A 52 3.53 0.79 -8.79
C GLY A 52 4.12 -0.41 -8.06
N PHE A 53 4.81 -0.21 -6.93
CA PHE A 53 5.46 -1.27 -6.16
C PHE A 53 6.54 -2.04 -6.94
N ILE A 54 7.31 -1.34 -7.77
CA ILE A 54 8.30 -1.94 -8.67
C ILE A 54 9.16 -3.04 -8.00
N GLY A 55 9.20 -4.22 -8.62
CA GLY A 55 10.00 -5.37 -8.19
C GLY A 55 9.43 -6.16 -7.00
N ILE A 56 8.31 -5.75 -6.42
CA ILE A 56 7.60 -6.46 -5.33
C ILE A 56 6.09 -6.58 -5.59
N GLU A 57 5.64 -6.34 -6.82
CA GLU A 57 4.22 -6.31 -7.22
C GLU A 57 3.50 -7.60 -6.83
N GLY A 58 4.11 -8.75 -7.10
CA GLY A 58 3.54 -10.06 -6.74
C GLY A 58 3.35 -10.24 -5.23
N ALA A 59 4.33 -9.80 -4.42
CA ALA A 59 4.23 -9.86 -2.97
C ALA A 59 3.15 -8.91 -2.42
N VAL A 60 3.00 -7.74 -3.02
CA VAL A 60 1.96 -6.76 -2.69
C VAL A 60 0.57 -7.31 -3.00
N VAL A 61 0.38 -7.88 -4.20
CA VAL A 61 -0.88 -8.53 -4.60
C VAL A 61 -1.21 -9.69 -3.66
N ALA A 62 -0.23 -10.55 -3.35
CA ALA A 62 -0.44 -11.67 -2.43
C ALA A 62 -0.86 -11.20 -1.02
N ARG A 63 -0.23 -10.14 -0.50
CA ARG A 63 -0.58 -9.56 0.80
C ARG A 63 -2.00 -8.98 0.81
N MET A 64 -2.39 -8.29 -0.27
CA MET A 64 -3.75 -7.76 -0.42
C MET A 64 -4.79 -8.88 -0.51
N ALA A 65 -4.53 -9.90 -1.33
CA ALA A 65 -5.40 -11.06 -1.46
C ALA A 65 -5.57 -11.82 -0.13
N HIS A 66 -4.48 -11.99 0.63
CA HIS A 66 -4.52 -12.61 1.95
C HIS A 66 -5.44 -11.83 2.90
N TRP A 67 -5.31 -10.50 2.96
CA TRP A 67 -6.16 -9.68 3.81
C TRP A 67 -7.65 -9.73 3.40
N ILE A 68 -7.94 -9.69 2.09
CA ILE A 68 -9.32 -9.81 1.61
C ILE A 68 -9.93 -11.13 2.06
N LYS A 69 -9.19 -12.23 1.92
CA LYS A 69 -9.68 -13.58 2.19
C LYS A 69 -9.76 -13.91 3.68
N PHE A 70 -8.81 -13.41 4.48
CA PHE A 70 -8.62 -13.88 5.86
C PHE A 70 -8.61 -12.76 6.91
N GLY A 71 -8.53 -11.49 6.51
CA GLY A 71 -8.15 -10.39 7.39
C GLY A 71 -6.70 -10.53 7.88
N PHE A 72 -6.31 -9.68 8.84
CA PHE A 72 -5.15 -9.94 9.69
C PHE A 72 -5.67 -10.57 10.98
N ARG A 73 -5.58 -11.89 11.07
CA ARG A 73 -5.71 -12.59 12.35
C ARG A 73 -4.30 -12.66 12.93
N GLU A 74 -4.10 -12.17 14.15
CA GLU A 74 -2.87 -12.48 14.86
C GLU A 74 -2.79 -14.02 15.00
N LYS A 75 -1.61 -14.59 14.73
CA LYS A 75 -1.35 -15.97 15.14
C LYS A 75 -1.36 -15.98 16.68
N PRO A 76 -2.02 -16.96 17.32
CA PRO A 76 -1.87 -17.16 18.76
C PRO A 76 -0.42 -17.41 19.15
#